data_AF-A0A377ZCU9-F1
#
_entry.id   AF-A0A377ZCU9-F1
#
_cell.length_a   1.000
_cell.length_b   1.000
_cell.length_c   1.000
_cell.angle_alpha   90.00
_cell.angle_beta   90.00
_cell.angle_gamma   90.00
#
_symmetry.space_group_name_H-M   'P 1'
#
loop_
_entity.id
_entity.type
_entity.pdbx_description
1 polymer ?
#
loop_
_entity_poly.entity_id
_entity_poly.type
_entity_poly.pdbx_seq_one_letter_code
_entity_poly.pdbx_strand_id
1 'polypeptide(L)'
;MTIKGLEELRQNLSNISKNAIPRATSQSINRVAGRAISRSSTRVAKETKVKRKLVMQRAKLKRASPKKPMATIRVNRGNLPAIKLGQYEFNFHDESATTVVLEAF
;
A
#
# COMPACT_ATOMS: atom_id res chain seq x y z
N MET A 1 19.15 3.47 46.98
CA MET A 1 18.72 4.69 46.27
C MET A 1 17.75 4.31 45.16
N THR A 2 16.49 4.70 45.25
CA THR A 2 15.55 4.58 44.13
C THR A 2 15.87 5.66 43.11
N ILE A 3 16.36 5.27 41.93
CA ILE A 3 16.65 6.22 40.85
C ILE A 3 15.32 6.86 40.42
N LYS A 4 15.07 8.10 40.84
CA LYS A 4 13.95 8.92 40.36
C LYS A 4 14.02 8.94 38.83
N GLY A 5 12.93 8.52 38.17
CA GLY A 5 12.83 8.47 36.71
C GLY A 5 13.01 7.09 36.08
N LEU A 6 13.48 6.06 36.78
CA LEU A 6 13.56 4.70 36.22
C LEU A 6 12.16 4.12 35.91
N GLU A 7 11.21 4.34 36.82
CA GLU A 7 9.83 3.88 36.65
C GLU A 7 9.12 4.64 35.52
N GLU A 8 9.40 5.94 35.40
CA GLU A 8 8.89 6.79 34.32
C GLU A 8 9.46 6.36 32.96
N LEU A 9 10.76 6.07 32.87
CA LEU A 9 11.39 5.50 31.68
C LEU A 9 10.78 4.14 31.30
N ARG A 10 10.53 3.27 32.27
CA ARG A 10 9.86 1.98 32.05
C ARG A 10 8.45 2.16 31.50
N GLN A 11 7.69 3.10 32.07
CA GLN A 11 6.34 3.42 31.63
C GLN A 11 6.34 4.00 30.21
N ASN A 12 7.28 4.90 29.91
CA ASN A 12 7.48 5.47 28.57
C ASN A 12 7.84 4.40 27.54
N LEU A 13 8.75 3.48 27.87
CA LEU A 13 9.13 2.37 26.98
C LEU A 13 7.93 1.44 26.72
N SER A 14 7.15 1.13 27.75
CA SER A 14 5.90 0.36 27.63
C SER A 14 4.90 1.08 26.73
N ASN A 15 4.76 2.40 26.85
CA ASN A 15 3.85 3.20 26.02
C ASN A 15 4.29 3.24 24.54
N ILE A 16 5.59 3.34 24.28
CA ILE A 16 6.16 3.28 22.93
C ILE A 16 5.87 1.91 22.32
N SER A 17 6.16 0.84 23.06
CA SER A 17 5.94 -0.53 22.60
C SER A 17 4.47 -0.80 22.26
N LYS A 18 3.55 -0.39 23.13
CA LYS A 18 2.11 -0.66 22.97
C LYS A 18 1.46 0.18 21.87
N ASN A 19 1.89 1.43 21.69
CA ASN A 19 1.17 2.39 20.85
C ASN A 19 2.00 2.90 19.67
N ALA A 20 3.23 3.35 19.92
CA ALA A 20 4.05 3.99 18.91
C ALA A 20 4.57 3.00 17.86
N ILE A 21 5.03 1.81 18.28
CA ILE A 21 5.55 0.79 17.36
C ILE A 21 4.45 0.30 16.39
N PRO A 22 3.28 -0.19 16.83
CA PRO A 22 2.24 -0.65 15.89
C PRO A 22 1.75 0.45 14.94
N ARG A 23 1.73 1.70 15.41
CA ARG A 23 1.41 2.87 14.59
C ARG A 23 2.47 3.13 13.53
N ALA A 24 3.75 3.12 13.91
CA ALA A 24 4.87 3.29 12.98
C ALA A 24 4.91 2.16 11.94
N THR A 25 4.69 0.91 12.35
CA THR A 25 4.62 -0.26 11.46
C THR A 25 3.50 -0.12 10.44
N SER A 26 2.31 0.28 10.87
CA SER A 26 1.19 0.49 9.95
C SER A 26 1.49 1.61 8.93
N GLN A 27 2.17 2.68 9.37
CA GLN A 27 2.57 3.77 8.51
C GLN A 27 3.64 3.34 7.49
N SER A 28 4.63 2.57 7.90
CA SER A 28 5.68 2.08 7.00
C SER A 28 5.09 1.19 5.91
N ILE A 29 4.21 0.25 6.27
CA ILE A 29 3.49 -0.60 5.31
C ILE A 29 2.68 0.26 4.34
N ASN A 30 1.90 1.22 4.84
CA ASN A 30 1.07 2.08 3.98
C ASN A 30 1.91 2.93 3.01
N ARG A 31 3.10 3.39 3.44
CA ARG A 31 4.04 4.11 2.58
C ARG A 31 4.60 3.22 1.48
N VAL A 32 5.00 1.98 1.82
CA VAL A 32 5.51 1.01 0.83
C VAL A 32 4.41 0.65 -0.16
N ALA A 33 3.19 0.37 0.31
CA ALA A 33 2.05 0.06 -0.53
C ALA A 33 1.72 1.18 -1.53
N GLY A 34 1.66 2.43 -1.05
CA GLY A 34 1.44 3.59 -1.91
C GLY A 34 2.56 3.81 -2.93
N ARG A 35 3.83 3.61 -2.52
CA ARG A 35 4.99 3.67 -3.42
C ARG A 35 4.95 2.56 -4.47
N ALA A 36 4.58 1.34 -4.10
CA ALA A 36 4.43 0.22 -5.01
C ALA A 36 3.37 0.54 -6.08
N ILE A 37 2.17 1.00 -5.69
CA ILE A 37 1.13 1.41 -6.65
C ILE A 37 1.64 2.53 -7.57
N SER A 38 2.28 3.55 -7.02
CA SER A 38 2.77 4.69 -7.81
C SER A 38 3.86 4.29 -8.81
N ARG A 39 4.83 3.47 -8.39
CA ARG A 39 5.92 2.98 -9.24
C ARG A 39 5.39 2.02 -10.31
N SER A 40 4.59 1.03 -9.92
CA SER A 40 4.01 0.06 -10.84
C SER A 40 3.10 0.71 -11.88
N SER A 41 2.23 1.64 -11.47
CA SER A 41 1.37 2.37 -12.41
C SER A 41 2.14 3.26 -13.38
N THR A 42 3.27 3.82 -12.95
CA THR A 42 4.14 4.62 -13.83
C THR A 42 4.86 3.73 -14.86
N ARG A 43 5.33 2.55 -14.45
CA ARG A 43 5.93 1.56 -15.35
C ARG A 43 4.91 1.11 -16.41
N VAL A 44 3.75 0.64 -15.97
CA VAL A 44 2.69 0.16 -16.87
C VAL A 44 2.21 1.27 -17.82
N ALA A 45 2.02 2.50 -17.33
CA ALA A 45 1.61 3.63 -18.18
C ALA A 45 2.61 3.95 -19.31
N LYS A 46 3.92 3.78 -19.06
CA LYS A 46 4.96 3.97 -20.07
C LYS A 46 4.94 2.86 -21.11
N GLU A 47 4.84 1.60 -20.66
CA GLU A 47 4.82 0.41 -21.52
C GLU A 47 3.58 0.38 -22.43
N THR A 48 2.41 0.69 -21.87
CA THR A 48 1.15 0.64 -22.62
C THR A 48 0.79 1.95 -23.31
N LYS A 49 1.59 3.01 -23.14
CA LYS A 49 1.30 4.39 -23.61
C LYS A 49 -0.06 4.93 -23.14
N VAL A 50 -0.58 4.43 -22.00
CA VAL A 50 -1.85 4.88 -21.42
C VAL A 50 -1.59 5.91 -20.33
N LYS A 51 -2.50 6.90 -20.20
CA LYS A 51 -2.43 7.90 -19.12
C LYS A 51 -2.34 7.24 -17.74
N ARG A 52 -1.30 7.58 -16.97
CA ARG A 52 -1.02 7.08 -15.62
C ARG A 52 -2.23 7.10 -14.67
N LYS A 53 -3.06 8.15 -14.73
CA LYS A 53 -4.26 8.29 -13.89
C LYS A 53 -5.23 7.11 -14.06
N LEU A 54 -5.40 6.58 -15.27
CA LEU A 54 -6.29 5.47 -15.55
C LEU A 54 -5.76 4.17 -14.95
N VAL A 55 -4.46 3.93 -15.09
CA VAL A 55 -3.79 2.76 -14.50
C VAL A 55 -3.87 2.82 -12.97
N MET A 56 -3.61 3.98 -12.37
CA MET A 56 -3.73 4.17 -10.92
C MET A 56 -5.14 3.93 -10.41
N GLN A 57 -6.18 4.34 -11.14
CA GLN A 57 -7.59 4.12 -10.76
C GLN A 57 -7.96 2.63 -10.69
N ARG A 58 -7.19 1.74 -11.32
CA ARG A 58 -7.39 0.29 -11.25
C ARG A 58 -6.88 -0.33 -9.96
N ALA A 59 -5.97 0.33 -9.25
CA ALA A 59 -5.41 -0.17 -8.00
C ALA A 59 -6.12 0.45 -6.79
N LYS A 60 -6.79 -0.39 -5.99
CA LYS A 60 -7.40 -0.01 -4.71
C LYS A 60 -6.53 -0.49 -3.56
N LEU A 61 -6.21 0.41 -2.63
CA LEU A 61 -5.42 0.12 -1.43
C LEU A 61 -6.34 0.00 -0.21
N LYS A 62 -6.36 -1.17 0.41
CA LYS A 62 -6.84 -1.35 1.79
C LYS A 62 -5.66 -1.14 2.74
N ARG A 63 -5.72 -0.07 3.53
CA ARG A 63 -4.61 0.37 4.40
C ARG A 63 -4.43 -0.55 5.62
N ALA A 64 -3.19 -0.68 6.06
CA ALA A 64 -2.82 -1.27 7.34
C ALA A 64 -3.23 -0.37 8.50
N SER A 65 -3.55 -0.98 9.64
CA SER A 65 -3.93 -0.32 10.90
C SER A 65 -3.12 -0.90 12.07
N PRO A 66 -2.98 -0.18 13.20
CA PRO A 66 -2.17 -0.68 14.33
C PRO A 66 -2.59 -2.06 14.85
N LYS A 67 -3.89 -2.40 14.74
CA LYS A 67 -4.45 -3.70 15.11
C LYS A 67 -4.30 -4.78 14.03
N LYS A 68 -4.10 -4.36 12.78
CA LYS A 68 -3.97 -5.22 11.60
C LYS A 68 -2.86 -4.66 10.71
N PRO A 69 -1.58 -5.02 10.97
CA PRO A 69 -0.41 -4.50 10.27
C PRO A 69 -0.28 -5.17 8.89
N MET A 70 -1.34 -5.07 8.10
CA MET A 70 -1.44 -5.71 6.79
C MET A 70 -2.15 -4.77 5.83
N ALA A 71 -1.48 -4.44 4.73
CA ALA A 71 -2.09 -3.70 3.63
C ALA A 71 -2.35 -4.63 2.46
N THR A 72 -3.45 -4.38 1.76
CA THR A 72 -3.86 -5.20 0.61
C THR A 72 -4.08 -4.31 -0.60
N ILE A 73 -3.42 -4.64 -1.70
CA ILE A 73 -3.60 -3.98 -2.99
C ILE A 73 -4.45 -4.89 -3.87
N ARG A 74 -5.58 -4.36 -4.35
CA ARG A 74 -6.44 -5.03 -5.33
C ARG A 74 -6.35 -4.30 -6.65
N VAL A 75 -6.08 -5.04 -7.73
CA VAL A 75 -5.94 -4.47 -9.08
C VAL A 75 -7.02 -5.01 -9.99
N ASN A 76 -7.80 -4.12 -10.59
CA ASN A 76 -8.81 -4.46 -11.60
C ASN A 76 -8.15 -4.57 -12.98
N ARG A 77 -7.94 -5.81 -13.47
CA ARG A 77 -7.27 -6.11 -14.75
C ARG A 77 -8.17 -6.10 -15.99
N GLY A 78 -9.49 -5.91 -15.83
CA GLY A 78 -10.42 -5.86 -16.97
C GLY A 78 -10.13 -4.69 -17.94
N ASN A 79 -10.76 -4.71 -19.10
CA ASN A 79 -10.46 -3.78 -20.20
C ASN A 79 -10.57 -2.31 -19.79
N LEU A 80 -9.68 -1.49 -20.35
CA LEU A 80 -9.71 -0.04 -20.21
C LEU A 80 -10.74 0.55 -21.19
N PRO A 81 -11.44 1.62 -20.82
CA PRO A 81 -12.42 2.23 -21.71
C PRO A 81 -11.71 2.87 -22.92
N ALA A 82 -12.02 2.40 -24.13
CA ALA A 82 -11.40 2.83 -25.40
C ALA A 82 -11.46 4.36 -25.63
N ILE A 83 -12.54 5.01 -25.17
CA ILE A 83 -12.75 6.46 -25.23
C ILE A 83 -11.58 7.25 -24.60
N LYS A 84 -10.86 6.66 -23.65
CA LYS A 84 -9.73 7.29 -22.95
C LYS A 84 -8.35 6.74 -23.36
N LEU A 85 -8.30 5.86 -24.37
CA LEU A 85 -7.10 5.14 -24.82
C LEU A 85 -6.56 5.59 -26.19
N GLY A 86 -7.37 6.24 -27.04
CA GLY A 86 -6.99 6.39 -28.47
C GLY A 86 -7.06 5.04 -29.18
N GLN A 87 -6.45 4.90 -30.37
CA GLN A 87 -6.51 3.70 -31.26
C GLN A 87 -5.91 2.39 -30.69
N TYR A 88 -5.62 2.30 -29.40
CA TYR A 88 -4.95 1.14 -28.81
C TYR A 88 -5.93 0.36 -27.92
N GLU A 89 -6.40 -0.78 -28.41
CA GLU A 89 -7.11 -1.77 -27.61
C GLU A 89 -6.09 -2.75 -27.00
N PHE A 90 -6.06 -2.84 -25.67
CA PHE A 90 -5.27 -3.86 -24.96
C PHE A 90 -6.21 -4.89 -24.36
N ASN A 91 -6.16 -6.11 -24.88
CA ASN A 91 -6.78 -7.29 -24.28
C ASN A 91 -5.82 -7.88 -23.24
N PHE A 92 -6.12 -7.68 -21.96
CA PHE A 92 -5.44 -8.41 -20.89
C PHE A 92 -6.23 -9.70 -20.60
N HIS A 93 -5.82 -10.80 -21.22
CA HIS A 93 -6.24 -12.13 -20.80
C HIS A 93 -5.43 -12.54 -19.57
N ASP A 94 -5.98 -12.32 -18.38
CA ASP A 94 -5.65 -13.11 -17.20
C ASP A 94 -6.72 -12.90 -16.09
N GLU A 95 -7.30 -13.99 -15.60
CA GLU A 95 -8.68 -14.03 -15.05
C GLU A 95 -8.81 -13.92 -13.52
N SER A 96 -7.77 -13.58 -12.77
CA SER A 96 -7.86 -13.46 -11.30
C SER A 96 -7.30 -12.14 -10.77
N ALA A 97 -8.09 -11.41 -9.97
CA ALA A 97 -7.62 -10.20 -9.29
C ALA A 97 -6.39 -10.53 -8.42
N THR A 98 -5.19 -10.14 -8.84
CA THR A 98 -3.98 -10.39 -8.06
C THR A 98 -4.02 -9.54 -6.79
N THR A 99 -4.13 -10.21 -5.65
CA THR A 99 -4.12 -9.58 -4.33
C THR A 99 -2.69 -9.57 -3.83
N VAL A 100 -2.06 -8.40 -3.80
CA VAL A 100 -0.74 -8.26 -3.17
C VAL A 100 -0.95 -7.87 -1.72
N VAL A 101 -0.53 -8.73 -0.81
CA VAL A 101 -0.59 -8.52 0.63
C VAL A 101 0.81 -8.10 1.11
N LEU A 102 0.88 -7.00 1.85
CA LEU A 102 2.10 -6.55 2.52
C LEU A 102 1.88 -6.71 4.03
N GLU A 103 2.70 -7.56 4.64
CA GLU A 103 2.72 -7.83 6.09
C GLU A 103 4.05 -7.33 6.68
N ALA A 104 4.03 -6.90 7.94
CA ALA A 104 5.25 -6.69 8.71
C ALA A 104 5.58 -7.95 9.51
N PHE A 105 6.85 -8.36 9.46
CA PHE A 105 7.43 -9.41 10.32
C PHE A 105 7.49 -8.97 11.78
#